data_AF-A0A2E0DDF0-F1
#
_entry.id   AF-A0A2E0DDF0-F1
#
_cell.length_a   1.000
_cell.length_b   1.000
_cell.length_c   1.000
_cell.angle_alpha   90.00
_cell.angle_beta   90.00
_cell.angle_gamma   90.00
#
_symmetry.space_group_name_H-M   'P 1'
#
loop_
_entity.id
_entity.type
_entity.pdbx_description
1 polymer ?
#
loop_
_entity_poly.entity_id
_entity_poly.type
_entity_poly.pdbx_seq_one_letter_code
_entity_poly.pdbx_strand_id
1 'polypeptide(L)'
;YNNSEAQIVFWTNKNKDISFSTRSYIGGYFGGSKILNSASVDIRSGDKFSSSLSINTNNIKIGDDKLNAIISGLNLTYSFTPRMFIQSFAQYNNLSNLLSINTRFGLLNDANTGLFIVFNILRDRDIFDELNSQQVTIKYTHSFDLIK
;
A
#
# COMPACT_ATOMS: atom_id res chain seq x y z
N TYR A 1 -22.35 -28.18 -3.71
CA TYR A 1 -21.28 -27.62 -2.88
C TYR A 1 -21.92 -26.63 -1.93
N ASN A 2 -22.18 -27.02 -0.67
CA ASN A 2 -22.72 -26.11 0.33
C ASN A 2 -21.54 -25.40 0.99
N ASN A 3 -21.41 -24.10 0.75
CA ASN A 3 -20.39 -23.29 1.38
C ASN A 3 -21.07 -22.27 2.29
N SER A 4 -20.71 -22.29 3.58
CA SER A 4 -21.08 -21.26 4.53
C SER A 4 -19.92 -20.29 4.69
N GLU A 5 -20.20 -19.00 4.55
CA GLU A 5 -19.22 -17.95 4.80
C GLU A 5 -19.68 -17.11 6.00
N ALA A 6 -18.72 -16.75 6.86
CA ALA A 6 -18.89 -15.81 7.95
C ALA A 6 -17.98 -14.61 7.71
N GLN A 7 -18.50 -13.41 7.96
CA GLN A 7 -17.74 -12.17 7.87
C GLN A 7 -17.82 -11.43 9.21
N ILE A 8 -16.66 -11.04 9.72
CA ILE A 8 -16.52 -10.19 10.91
C ILE A 8 -15.94 -8.87 10.44
N VAL A 9 -16.55 -7.74 10.83
CA VAL A 9 -16.06 -6.40 10.51
C VAL A 9 -16.06 -5.58 11.79
N PHE A 10 -14.97 -4.86 12.02
CA PHE A 10 -14.87 -3.88 13.07
C PHE A 10 -14.15 -2.64 12.52
N TRP A 11 -14.64 -1.46 12.87
CA TRP A 11 -13.98 -0.21 12.54
C TRP A 11 -14.21 0.83 13.63
N THR A 12 -13.32 1.80 13.71
CA THR A 12 -13.51 3.02 14.51
C THR A 12 -13.91 4.19 13.61
N ASN A 13 -14.12 5.37 14.20
CA ASN A 13 -14.50 6.56 13.44
C ASN A 13 -13.34 7.03 12.54
N LYS A 14 -13.53 6.90 11.22
CA LYS A 14 -12.57 7.29 10.18
C LYS A 14 -12.26 8.80 10.11
N ASN A 15 -13.08 9.63 10.73
CA ASN A 15 -12.86 11.08 10.76
C ASN A 15 -11.90 11.51 11.88
N LYS A 16 -11.54 10.60 12.80
CA LYS A 16 -10.57 10.87 13.87
C LYS A 16 -9.14 10.77 13.33
N ASP A 17 -8.22 11.45 14.03
CA ASP A 17 -6.78 11.48 13.69
C ASP A 17 -6.16 10.09 13.65
N ILE A 18 -6.71 9.13 14.40
CA ILE A 18 -6.35 7.73 14.32
C ILE A 18 -7.62 6.94 14.12
N SER A 19 -7.63 6.08 13.10
CA SER A 19 -8.70 5.13 12.88
C SER A 19 -8.14 3.74 12.63
N PHE A 20 -8.94 2.74 12.98
CA PHE A 20 -8.60 1.35 12.83
C PHE A 20 -9.74 0.63 12.13
N SER A 21 -9.41 -0.30 11.26
CA SER A 21 -10.39 -1.21 10.69
C SER A 21 -9.83 -2.61 10.60
N THR A 22 -10.69 -3.60 10.80
CA THR A 22 -10.37 -4.99 10.57
C THR A 22 -11.57 -5.71 9.96
N ARG A 23 -11.27 -6.69 9.13
CA ARG A 23 -12.26 -7.53 8.48
C ARG A 23 -11.71 -8.93 8.33
N SER A 24 -12.50 -9.91 8.72
CA SER A 24 -12.19 -11.33 8.60
C SER A 24 -13.28 -12.03 7.80
N TYR A 25 -12.89 -12.83 6.81
CA TYR A 25 -13.78 -13.75 6.10
C TYR A 25 -13.35 -15.17 6.37
N ILE A 26 -14.27 -15.99 6.85
CA ILE A 26 -14.06 -17.40 7.15
C ILE A 26 -15.06 -18.19 6.30
N GLY A 27 -14.58 -19.09 5.45
CA GLY A 27 -15.48 -19.86 4.60
C GLY A 27 -14.77 -20.98 3.85
N GLY A 28 -15.51 -21.66 2.99
CA GLY A 28 -15.00 -22.71 2.12
C GLY A 28 -14.23 -22.16 0.90
N TYR A 29 -13.34 -22.99 0.38
CA TYR A 29 -12.52 -22.73 -0.81
C TYR A 29 -12.28 -24.03 -1.58
N PHE A 30 -12.99 -24.23 -2.70
CA PHE A 30 -12.85 -25.36 -3.65
C PHE A 30 -12.31 -26.69 -3.08
N GLY A 31 -13.11 -27.39 -2.26
CA GLY A 31 -12.73 -28.64 -1.59
C GLY A 31 -12.01 -28.47 -0.25
N GLY A 32 -11.88 -27.23 0.22
CA GLY A 32 -11.16 -26.85 1.43
C GLY A 32 -11.75 -25.61 2.11
N SER A 33 -10.93 -24.90 2.88
CA SER A 33 -11.32 -23.69 3.63
C SER A 33 -10.34 -22.53 3.41
N LYS A 34 -10.86 -21.31 3.49
CA LYS A 34 -10.08 -20.07 3.47
C LYS A 34 -10.40 -19.23 4.70
N ILE A 35 -9.38 -18.56 5.21
CA ILE A 35 -9.50 -17.50 6.20
C ILE A 35 -8.73 -16.30 5.66
N LEU A 36 -9.45 -15.26 5.29
CA LEU A 36 -8.90 -13.96 4.88
C LEU A 36 -9.03 -12.98 6.04
N ASN A 37 -7.96 -12.31 6.42
CA ASN A 37 -8.03 -11.20 7.36
C ASN A 37 -7.35 -9.97 6.77
N SER A 38 -7.97 -8.81 6.93
CA SER A 38 -7.38 -7.52 6.57
C SER A 38 -7.51 -6.60 7.77
N ALA A 39 -6.42 -5.98 8.19
CA ALA A 39 -6.41 -4.94 9.20
C ALA A 39 -5.70 -3.70 8.67
N SER A 40 -6.22 -2.52 9.02
CA SER A 40 -5.58 -1.23 8.73
C SER A 40 -5.59 -0.32 9.94
N VAL A 41 -4.52 0.46 10.08
CA VAL A 41 -4.43 1.61 10.98
C VAL A 41 -4.14 2.82 10.12
N ASP A 42 -5.02 3.81 10.18
CA ASP A 42 -4.90 5.06 9.44
C ASP A 42 -4.65 6.19 10.44
N ILE A 43 -3.62 6.99 10.18
CA ILE A 43 -3.21 8.14 11.00
C ILE A 43 -3.25 9.38 10.11
N ARG A 44 -3.87 10.45 10.59
CA ARG A 44 -3.91 11.75 9.93
C ARG A 44 -3.68 12.85 10.96
N SER A 45 -2.74 13.75 10.67
CA SER A 45 -2.47 14.92 11.50
C SER A 45 -2.67 16.18 10.66
N GLY A 46 -3.81 16.84 10.88
CA GLY A 46 -4.26 17.99 10.08
C GLY A 46 -4.28 17.69 8.59
N ASP A 47 -3.72 18.61 7.81
CA ASP A 47 -3.66 18.54 6.35
C ASP A 47 -2.24 18.23 5.83
N LYS A 48 -1.28 18.10 6.75
CA LYS A 48 0.14 17.93 6.40
C LYS A 48 0.57 16.48 6.37
N PHE A 49 0.02 15.61 7.21
CA PHE A 49 0.51 14.25 7.34
C PHE A 49 -0.62 13.22 7.30
N SER A 50 -0.42 12.16 6.52
CA SER A 50 -1.25 10.97 6.57
C SER A 50 -0.41 9.71 6.40
N SER A 51 -0.75 8.67 7.14
CA SER A 51 -0.13 7.35 7.09
C SER A 51 -1.20 6.26 7.12
N SER A 52 -0.98 5.17 6.41
CA SER A 52 -1.82 3.98 6.47
C SER A 52 -0.92 2.76 6.55
N LEU A 53 -1.06 1.98 7.62
CA LEU A 53 -0.45 0.67 7.77
C LEU A 53 -1.53 -0.39 7.55
N SER A 54 -1.27 -1.37 6.71
CA SER A 54 -2.19 -2.46 6.40
C SER A 54 -1.49 -3.80 6.46
N ILE A 55 -2.22 -4.81 6.92
CA ILE A 55 -1.78 -6.21 6.92
C ILE A 55 -2.95 -7.05 6.40
N ASN A 56 -2.69 -7.84 5.37
CA ASN A 56 -3.64 -8.76 4.76
C ASN A 56 -3.08 -10.17 4.86
N THR A 57 -3.83 -11.08 5.44
CA THR A 57 -3.49 -12.50 5.52
C THR A 57 -4.51 -13.33 4.77
N ASN A 58 -4.04 -14.33 4.05
CA ASN A 58 -4.86 -15.29 3.33
C ASN A 58 -4.34 -16.69 3.62
N ASN A 59 -5.07 -17.41 4.47
CA ASN A 59 -4.75 -18.78 4.85
C ASN A 59 -5.74 -19.70 4.12
N ILE A 60 -5.23 -20.48 3.18
CA ILE A 60 -6.00 -21.44 2.37
C ILE A 60 -5.54 -22.85 2.75
N LYS A 61 -6.49 -23.74 3.03
CA LYS A 61 -6.25 -25.16 3.25
C LYS A 61 -7.08 -26.00 2.28
N ILE A 62 -6.44 -26.91 1.55
CA ILE A 62 -7.11 -27.84 0.63
C ILE A 62 -6.48 -29.22 0.84
N GLY A 63 -7.27 -30.20 1.27
CA GLY A 63 -6.72 -31.50 1.68
C GLY A 63 -5.66 -31.33 2.78
N ASP A 64 -4.45 -31.81 2.50
CA ASP A 64 -3.29 -31.70 3.38
C ASP A 64 -2.43 -30.44 3.14
N ASP A 65 -2.64 -29.75 2.00
CA ASP A 65 -1.87 -28.56 1.63
C ASP A 65 -2.37 -27.30 2.35
N LYS A 66 -1.43 -26.42 2.70
CA LYS A 66 -1.69 -25.13 3.33
C LYS A 66 -0.87 -24.03 2.66
N LEU A 67 -1.53 -22.92 2.33
CA LEU A 67 -0.92 -21.71 1.81
C LEU A 67 -1.25 -20.55 2.76
N ASN A 68 -0.22 -19.87 3.26
CA ASN A 68 -0.35 -18.73 4.16
C ASN A 68 0.32 -17.49 3.53
N ALA A 69 -0.45 -16.70 2.81
CA ALA A 69 0.02 -15.45 2.23
C ALA A 69 -0.21 -14.29 3.22
N ILE A 70 0.79 -13.43 3.37
CA ILE A 70 0.80 -12.23 4.21
C ILE A 70 1.35 -11.10 3.36
N ILE A 71 0.54 -10.06 3.19
CA ILE A 71 0.89 -8.83 2.50
C ILE A 71 0.79 -7.69 3.51
N SER A 72 1.91 -7.04 3.76
CA SER A 72 1.99 -5.85 4.62
C SER A 72 2.26 -4.63 3.78
N GLY A 73 1.47 -3.57 3.94
CA GLY A 73 1.58 -2.33 3.18
C GLY A 73 1.67 -1.12 4.10
N LEU A 74 2.55 -0.17 3.74
CA LEU A 74 2.71 1.11 4.42
C LEU A 74 2.60 2.22 3.37
N ASN A 75 1.63 3.12 3.54
CA ASN A 75 1.51 4.33 2.76
C ASN A 75 1.80 5.53 3.65
N LEU A 76 2.66 6.44 3.21
CA LEU A 76 3.07 7.64 3.92
C LEU A 76 2.90 8.85 2.99
N THR A 77 2.37 9.94 3.51
CA THR A 77 2.26 11.22 2.81
C THR A 77 2.60 12.34 3.77
N TYR A 78 3.49 13.23 3.35
CA TYR A 78 3.82 14.44 4.07
C TYR A 78 3.86 15.64 3.12
N SER A 79 3.05 16.64 3.40
CA SER A 79 2.97 17.91 2.70
C SER A 79 3.72 18.97 3.51
N PHE A 80 4.89 19.36 3.01
CA PHE A 80 5.69 20.44 3.60
C PHE A 80 4.99 21.80 3.42
N THR A 81 4.45 22.02 2.22
CA THR A 81 3.64 23.19 1.83
C THR A 81 2.53 22.72 0.88
N PRO A 82 1.51 23.55 0.56
CA PRO A 82 0.51 23.20 -0.46
C PRO A 82 1.10 22.86 -1.84
N ARG A 83 2.36 23.26 -2.10
CA ARG A 83 3.08 23.02 -3.35
C ARG A 83 4.21 22.00 -3.21
N MET A 84 4.54 21.50 -2.02
CA MET A 84 5.69 20.63 -1.82
C MET A 84 5.33 19.44 -0.95
N PHE A 85 5.51 18.23 -1.47
CA PHE A 85 5.13 17.01 -0.78
C PHE A 85 6.07 15.83 -1.05
N ILE A 86 6.03 14.86 -0.16
CA ILE A 86 6.59 13.52 -0.36
C ILE A 86 5.51 12.48 -0.06
N GLN A 87 5.44 11.47 -0.92
CA GLN A 87 4.61 10.28 -0.74
C GLN A 87 5.48 9.04 -0.86
N SER A 88 5.23 8.02 -0.05
CA SER A 88 5.93 6.74 -0.14
C SER A 88 4.96 5.59 0.12
N PHE A 89 4.98 4.60 -0.75
CA PHE A 89 4.24 3.36 -0.63
C PHE A 89 5.22 2.19 -0.60
N ALA A 90 5.27 1.46 0.51
CA ALA A 90 6.05 0.25 0.67
C ALA A 90 5.13 -0.95 0.87
N GLN A 91 5.44 -2.07 0.23
CA GLN A 91 4.68 -3.31 0.35
C GLN A 91 5.62 -4.51 0.42
N TYR A 92 5.36 -5.41 1.36
CA TYR A 92 6.05 -6.68 1.48
C TYR A 92 5.07 -7.83 1.28
N ASN A 93 5.44 -8.78 0.43
CA ASN A 93 4.71 -10.02 0.20
C ASN A 93 5.58 -11.20 0.64
N ASN A 94 5.13 -11.97 1.63
CA ASN A 94 5.88 -13.11 2.16
C ASN A 94 5.96 -14.30 1.19
N LEU A 95 4.97 -14.48 0.30
CA LEU A 95 4.86 -15.66 -0.54
C LEU A 95 5.88 -15.60 -1.68
N SER A 96 6.09 -14.40 -2.22
CA SER A 96 7.11 -14.12 -3.23
C SER A 96 8.36 -13.47 -2.64
N ASN A 97 8.48 -13.39 -1.31
CA ASN A 97 9.57 -12.74 -0.59
C ASN A 97 9.97 -11.33 -1.11
N LEU A 98 8.99 -10.58 -1.62
CA LEU A 98 9.22 -9.40 -2.43
C LEU A 98 8.86 -8.13 -1.68
N LEU A 99 9.79 -7.18 -1.67
CA LEU A 99 9.61 -5.82 -1.17
C LEU A 99 9.52 -4.83 -2.35
N SER A 100 8.40 -4.13 -2.44
CA SER A 100 8.19 -3.01 -3.37
C SER A 100 8.19 -1.69 -2.61
N ILE A 101 8.89 -0.68 -3.11
CA ILE A 101 8.85 0.68 -2.60
C ILE A 101 8.68 1.64 -3.78
N ASN A 102 7.68 2.52 -3.69
CA ASN A 102 7.48 3.64 -4.59
C ASN A 102 7.48 4.93 -3.76
N THR A 103 8.44 5.82 -4.00
CA THR A 103 8.52 7.12 -3.33
C THR A 103 8.49 8.23 -4.35
N ARG A 104 7.59 9.20 -4.16
CA ARG A 104 7.43 10.38 -5.01
C ARG A 104 7.66 11.64 -4.20
N PHE A 105 8.56 12.48 -4.67
CA PHE A 105 8.66 13.88 -4.28
C PHE A 105 8.04 14.75 -5.38
N GLY A 106 7.27 15.76 -4.97
CA GLY A 106 6.66 16.73 -5.88
C GLY A 106 6.86 18.15 -5.37
N LEU A 107 7.32 19.02 -6.25
CA LEU A 107 7.37 20.47 -6.08
C LEU A 107 6.56 21.11 -7.22
N LEU A 108 5.35 21.53 -6.89
CA LEU A 108 4.35 22.05 -7.81
C LEU A 108 4.55 23.54 -8.07
N ASN A 109 4.30 23.93 -9.31
CA ASN A 109 4.15 25.30 -9.76
C ASN A 109 2.75 25.48 -10.37
N ASP A 110 2.46 26.65 -10.94
CA ASP A 110 1.15 26.92 -11.54
C ASP A 110 0.87 26.01 -12.76
N ALA A 111 -0.41 25.86 -13.11
CA ALA A 111 -0.86 25.01 -14.22
C ALA A 111 -0.39 23.54 -14.14
N ASN A 112 -0.29 22.97 -12.94
CA ASN A 112 0.16 21.58 -12.70
C ASN A 112 1.57 21.28 -13.25
N THR A 113 2.38 22.32 -13.42
CA THR A 113 3.79 22.22 -13.78
C THR A 113 4.65 22.06 -12.52
N GLY A 114 5.93 21.76 -12.67
CA GLY A 114 6.81 21.57 -11.52
C GLY A 114 7.84 20.46 -11.70
N LEU A 115 8.45 20.10 -10.58
CA LEU A 115 9.46 19.05 -10.47
C LEU A 115 8.86 17.82 -9.78
N PHE A 116 9.06 16.66 -10.39
CA PHE A 116 8.68 15.37 -9.83
C PHE A 116 9.90 14.45 -9.84
N ILE A 117 10.17 13.83 -8.70
CA ILE A 117 11.21 12.82 -8.55
C ILE A 117 10.54 11.55 -8.03
N VAL A 118 10.67 10.44 -8.74
CA VAL A 118 10.07 9.16 -8.38
C VAL A 118 11.17 8.11 -8.25
N PHE A 119 11.22 7.48 -7.09
CA PHE A 119 12.08 6.33 -6.79
C PHE A 119 11.21 5.08 -6.75
N ASN A 120 11.59 4.07 -7.53
CA ASN A 120 10.99 2.74 -7.49
C ASN A 120 12.07 1.73 -7.11
N ILE A 121 11.76 0.87 -6.15
CA ILE A 121 12.61 -0.25 -5.74
C ILE A 121 11.73 -1.49 -5.74
N LEU A 122 12.20 -2.54 -6.39
CA LEU A 122 11.65 -3.88 -6.32
C LEU A 122 12.78 -4.80 -5.90
N ARG A 123 12.65 -5.43 -4.73
CA ARG A 123 13.70 -6.28 -4.18
C ARG A 123 13.11 -7.61 -3.73
N ASP A 124 13.55 -8.68 -4.36
CA ASP A 124 13.46 -10.03 -3.84
C ASP A 124 14.53 -10.22 -2.75
N ARG A 125 14.16 -10.91 -1.68
CA ARG A 125 15.06 -11.23 -0.57
C ARG A 125 15.49 -12.69 -0.60
N ASP A 126 15.13 -13.46 -1.63
CA ASP A 126 15.67 -14.80 -1.83
C ASP A 126 17.16 -14.71 -2.18
N ILE A 127 17.93 -15.66 -1.65
CA ILE A 127 19.38 -15.75 -1.81
C ILE A 127 19.79 -16.44 -3.13
N PHE A 128 18.85 -17.13 -3.80
CA PHE A 128 19.11 -17.91 -5.01
C PHE A 128 18.59 -17.26 -6.31
N ASP A 129 17.64 -16.32 -6.22
CA ASP A 129 17.09 -15.58 -7.38
C ASP A 129 16.84 -14.12 -6.98
N GLU A 130 17.86 -13.27 -7.13
CA GLU A 130 17.80 -11.88 -6.71
C GLU A 130 17.16 -11.00 -7.80
N LEU A 131 15.85 -10.75 -7.72
CA LEU A 131 15.23 -9.66 -8.48
C LEU A 131 15.45 -8.34 -7.73
N ASN A 132 16.46 -7.57 -8.13
CA ASN A 132 16.75 -6.25 -7.56
C ASN A 132 16.68 -5.19 -8.67
N SER A 133 15.53 -4.50 -8.75
CA SER A 133 15.31 -3.40 -9.69
C SER A 133 15.21 -2.10 -8.93
N GLN A 134 15.99 -1.10 -9.37
CA GLN A 134 15.97 0.24 -8.82
C GLN A 134 15.87 1.23 -9.97
N GLN A 135 14.90 2.13 -9.90
CA GLN A 135 14.68 3.13 -10.93
C GLN A 135 14.45 4.49 -10.28
N VAL A 136 15.12 5.50 -10.84
CA VAL A 136 14.89 6.90 -10.51
C VAL A 136 14.39 7.60 -11.75
N THR A 137 13.27 8.30 -11.64
CA THR A 137 12.69 9.13 -12.69
C THR A 137 12.64 10.57 -12.22
N ILE A 138 13.18 11.48 -13.01
CA ILE A 138 13.12 12.92 -12.76
C ILE A 138 12.37 13.56 -13.92
N LYS A 139 11.32 14.31 -13.61
CA LYS A 139 10.54 15.07 -14.60
C LYS A 139 10.41 16.51 -14.15
N TYR A 140 10.78 17.43 -15.03
CA TYR A 140 10.51 18.85 -14.87
C TYR A 140 9.59 19.33 -15.98
N THR A 141 8.61 20.17 -15.64
CA THR A 141 7.68 20.78 -16.59
C THR A 141 7.49 22.24 -16.21
N HIS A 142 7.39 23.10 -17.22
CA HIS A 142 7.19 24.55 -17.06
C HIS A 142 6.22 25.04 -18.14
N SER A 143 5.29 25.92 -17.78
CA SER A 143 4.31 26.50 -18.70
C SER A 143 4.67 27.95 -18.95
N PHE A 144 4.61 28.36 -20.22
CA PHE A 144 4.78 29.75 -20.62
C PHE A 144 3.44 30.30 -21.07
N ASP A 145 3.06 31.47 -20.58
CA ASP A 145 1.94 32.22 -21.13
C ASP A 145 2.49 33.23 -22.14
N LEU A 146 2.02 33.16 -23.38
CA LEU A 146 2.54 33.92 -24.52
C LEU A 146 1.63 35.09 -24.92
N ILE A 147 0.49 35.27 -24.24
CA ILE A 147 -0.48 36.33 -24.53
C ILE A 147 -0.76 37.11 -23.25
N LYS A 148 -0.63 38.44 -23.31
CA LYS A 148 -0.91 39.37 -22.21
C LYS A 148 -2.04 40.30 -22.60
#